data_AF-A0A9X5H4R3-F1
#
_entry.id   AF-A0A9X5H4R3-F1
#
_cell.length_a   1.000
_cell.length_b   1.000
_cell.length_c   1.000
_cell.angle_alpha   90.00
_cell.angle_beta   90.00
_cell.angle_gamma   90.00
#
_symmetry.space_group_name_H-M   'P 1'
#
loop_
_entity.id
_entity.type
_entity.pdbx_description
1 polymer ?
#
loop_
_entity_poly.entity_id
_entity_poly.type
_entity_poly.pdbx_seq_one_letter_code
_entity_poly.pdbx_strand_id
1 'polypeptide(L)'
;MVDKWLKWENGKEWGEIECPMLDGERVMTYYQEGVPCYYSYTAPFVSDGEVGYYRYDHEEGCWDEDTFFFMGEYTEGMLFKFG
;
A
#
# COMPACT_ATOMS: atom_id res chain seq x y z
N MET A 1 8.92 0.52 -11.33
CA MET A 1 8.14 -0.69 -11.64
C MET A 1 8.14 -1.57 -10.40
N VAL A 2 7.03 -2.26 -10.15
CA VAL A 2 6.94 -3.17 -9.00
C VAL A 2 7.74 -4.43 -9.29
N ASP A 3 8.75 -4.71 -8.47
CA ASP A 3 9.54 -5.94 -8.57
C ASP A 3 8.81 -7.12 -7.91
N LYS A 4 8.13 -6.85 -6.79
CA LYS A 4 7.45 -7.89 -6.00
C LYS A 4 6.36 -7.31 -5.11
N TRP A 5 5.17 -7.90 -5.17
CA TRP A 5 4.11 -7.63 -4.20
C TRP A 5 4.30 -8.44 -2.91
N LEU A 6 4.08 -7.77 -1.78
CA LEU A 6 4.08 -8.33 -0.44
C LEU A 6 2.65 -8.27 0.11
N LYS A 7 2.45 -8.62 1.38
CA LYS A 7 1.12 -8.62 2.00
C LYS A 7 1.15 -8.03 3.40
N TRP A 8 0.04 -7.44 3.78
CA TRP A 8 -0.23 -7.04 5.16
C TRP A 8 -0.69 -8.25 5.96
N GLU A 9 -0.01 -8.58 7.05
CA GLU A 9 -0.37 -9.73 7.90
C GLU A 9 -1.70 -9.50 8.65
N ASN A 10 -2.03 -8.25 8.96
CA ASN A 10 -3.23 -7.83 9.69
C ASN A 10 -4.09 -6.82 8.91
N GLY A 11 -3.94 -6.80 7.57
CA GLY A 11 -4.69 -5.91 6.71
C GLY A 11 -6.01 -6.51 6.26
N LYS A 12 -7.08 -5.71 6.30
CA LYS A 12 -8.37 -6.05 5.73
C LYS A 12 -8.52 -5.40 4.37
N GLU A 13 -9.00 -6.14 3.38
CA GLU A 13 -9.31 -5.63 2.05
C GLU A 13 -10.41 -4.56 2.11
N TRP A 14 -10.18 -3.44 1.44
CA TRP A 14 -11.16 -2.38 1.25
C TRP A 14 -11.82 -2.48 -0.12
N GLY A 15 -11.01 -2.53 -1.19
CA GLY A 15 -11.48 -2.62 -2.57
C GLY A 15 -10.38 -2.25 -3.57
N GLU A 16 -10.66 -2.43 -4.86
CA GLU A 16 -9.71 -2.08 -5.92
C GLU A 16 -9.85 -0.62 -6.35
N ILE A 17 -8.75 0.11 -6.34
CA ILE A 17 -8.66 1.50 -6.77
C ILE A 17 -7.56 1.63 -7.83
N GLU A 18 -7.80 2.41 -8.88
CA GLU A 18 -6.80 2.73 -9.90
C GLU A 18 -5.71 3.62 -9.29
N CYS A 19 -4.44 3.20 -9.38
CA CYS A 19 -3.30 3.90 -8.77
C CYS A 19 -2.40 4.54 -9.86
N PRO A 20 -2.40 5.88 -10.00
CA PRO A 20 -1.61 6.58 -11.01
C PRO A 20 -0.10 6.33 -10.90
N MET A 21 0.42 6.16 -9.69
CA MET A 21 1.85 5.93 -9.42
C MET A 21 2.32 4.52 -9.78
N LEU A 22 1.39 3.63 -10.16
CA LEU A 22 1.63 2.26 -10.60
C LEU A 22 1.15 2.07 -12.05
N ASP A 23 1.46 3.04 -12.92
CA ASP A 23 1.11 3.03 -14.34
C ASP A 23 -0.41 2.94 -14.61
N GLY A 24 -1.24 3.39 -13.67
CA GLY A 24 -2.70 3.35 -13.78
C GLY A 24 -3.31 1.96 -13.55
N GLU A 25 -2.60 1.06 -12.91
CA GLU A 25 -3.12 -0.27 -12.54
C GLU A 25 -4.18 -0.18 -11.45
N ARG A 26 -5.21 -1.05 -11.51
CA ARG A 26 -6.17 -1.23 -10.42
C ARG A 26 -5.57 -2.16 -9.38
N VAL A 27 -5.43 -1.67 -8.16
CA VAL A 27 -4.79 -2.41 -7.06
C VAL A 27 -5.75 -2.58 -5.89
N MET A 28 -5.76 -3.76 -5.29
CA MET A 28 -6.48 -3.98 -4.04
C MET A 28 -5.85 -3.14 -2.94
N THR A 29 -6.67 -2.35 -2.23
CA THR A 29 -6.24 -1.59 -1.07
C THR A 29 -6.68 -2.26 0.22
N TYR A 30 -5.93 -1.97 1.29
CA TYR A 30 -6.06 -2.57 2.60
C TYR A 30 -6.13 -1.50 3.67
N TYR A 31 -6.73 -1.81 4.81
CA TYR A 31 -6.74 -0.96 5.98
C TYR A 31 -6.63 -1.80 7.24
N GLN A 32 -6.31 -1.16 8.36
CA GLN A 32 -6.22 -1.84 9.64
C GLN A 32 -7.62 -2.27 10.11
N GLU A 33 -7.75 -3.53 10.52
CA GLU A 33 -9.02 -4.02 11.08
C GLU A 33 -9.32 -3.35 12.43
N GLY A 34 -10.59 -2.97 12.64
CA GLY A 34 -11.05 -2.39 13.91
C GLY A 34 -10.89 -0.87 14.04
N VAL A 35 -10.36 -0.19 13.02
CA VAL A 35 -10.32 1.28 12.96
C VAL A 35 -11.21 1.81 11.82
N PRO A 36 -11.71 3.06 11.91
CA PRO A 36 -12.36 3.71 10.78
C PRO A 36 -11.41 3.78 9.57
N CYS A 37 -11.93 3.46 8.39
CA CYS A 37 -11.15 3.46 7.16
C CYS A 37 -11.16 4.85 6.50
N TYR A 38 -10.49 5.82 7.12
CA TYR A 38 -10.22 7.13 6.48
C TYR A 38 -9.17 6.98 5.38
N TYR A 39 -8.23 6.06 5.57
CA TYR A 39 -7.17 5.76 4.62
C TYR A 39 -7.18 4.26 4.29
N SER A 40 -6.92 3.95 3.02
CA SER A 40 -6.51 2.63 2.59
C SER A 40 -5.17 2.68 1.89
N TYR A 41 -4.50 1.54 1.79
CA TYR A 41 -3.12 1.45 1.37
C TYR A 41 -2.97 0.35 0.34
N THR A 42 -2.09 0.49 -0.64
CA THR A 42 -1.73 -0.65 -1.49
C THR A 42 -1.20 -1.79 -0.62
N ALA A 43 -1.16 -3.02 -1.16
CA ALA A 43 -0.22 -3.99 -0.63
C ALA A 43 1.19 -3.37 -0.59
N PRO A 44 2.03 -3.71 0.40
CA PRO A 44 3.42 -3.28 0.37
C PRO A 44 4.09 -3.95 -0.83
N PHE A 45 5.04 -3.29 -1.45
CA PHE A 45 5.75 -3.82 -2.61
C PHE A 45 7.20 -3.40 -2.63
N VAL A 46 8.00 -4.22 -3.31
CA VAL A 46 9.42 -3.95 -3.57
C VAL A 46 9.54 -3.16 -4.87
N SER A 47 10.32 -2.09 -4.82
CA SER A 47 10.73 -1.31 -5.98
C SER A 47 12.19 -0.89 -5.78
N ASP A 48 13.08 -1.31 -6.66
CA ASP A 48 14.52 -0.99 -6.60
C ASP A 48 15.18 -1.42 -5.27
N GLY A 49 14.77 -2.58 -4.73
CA GLY A 49 15.27 -3.11 -3.47
C GLY A 49 14.69 -2.44 -2.22
N GLU A 50 13.84 -1.43 -2.38
CA GLU A 50 13.15 -0.73 -1.29
C GLU A 50 11.72 -1.24 -1.14
N VAL A 51 11.21 -1.30 0.10
CA VAL A 51 9.82 -1.65 0.38
C VAL A 51 9.05 -0.40 0.75
N GLY A 52 7.85 -0.26 0.19
CA GLY A 52 6.90 0.76 0.61
C GLY A 52 5.50 0.49 0.10
N TYR A 53 4.64 1.48 0.24
CA TYR A 53 3.26 1.45 -0.21
C TYR A 53 2.78 2.86 -0.58
N TYR A 54 1.66 2.93 -1.27
CA TYR A 54 0.93 4.18 -1.50
C TYR A 54 -0.34 4.22 -0.64
N ARG A 55 -0.79 5.43 -0.31
CA ARG A 55 -1.97 5.70 0.51
C ARG A 55 -3.03 6.41 -0.32
N TYR A 56 -4.27 5.99 -0.13
CA TYR A 56 -5.46 6.61 -0.67
C TYR A 56 -6.26 7.27 0.47
N ASP A 57 -6.60 8.53 0.30
CA ASP A 57 -7.45 9.30 1.20
C ASP A 57 -8.91 9.17 0.75
N HIS A 58 -9.74 8.56 1.58
CA HIS A 58 -11.16 8.39 1.27
C HIS A 58 -12.01 9.63 1.54
N GLU A 59 -11.52 10.59 2.33
CA GLU A 59 -12.22 11.84 2.61
C GLU A 59 -12.04 12.82 1.45
N GLU A 60 -10.82 12.91 0.90
CA GLU A 60 -10.51 13.74 -0.27
C GLU A 60 -10.81 13.02 -1.60
N GLY A 61 -10.81 11.67 -1.58
CA GLY A 61 -11.09 10.87 -2.77
C GLY A 61 -9.93 10.83 -3.77
N CYS A 62 -8.69 10.88 -3.30
CA CYS A 62 -7.49 10.84 -4.12
C CYS A 62 -6.35 10.06 -3.47
N TRP A 63 -5.34 9.72 -4.27
CA TRP A 63 -4.08 9.20 -3.77
C TRP A 63 -3.18 10.32 -3.27
N ASP A 64 -2.30 10.02 -2.32
CA ASP A 64 -1.14 10.85 -2.03
C ASP A 64 -0.07 10.66 -3.10
N GLU A 65 -0.28 11.25 -4.27
CA GLU A 65 0.57 11.04 -5.46
C GLU A 65 2.04 11.45 -5.24
N ASP A 66 2.30 12.39 -4.33
CA ASP A 66 3.64 12.90 -4.02
C ASP A 66 4.40 12.07 -2.98
N THR A 67 3.78 11.04 -2.38
CA THR A 67 4.36 10.33 -1.22
C THR A 67 4.40 8.82 -1.42
N PHE A 68 5.62 8.29 -1.59
CA PHE A 68 5.91 6.87 -1.39
C PHE A 68 6.24 6.62 0.09
N PHE A 69 5.43 5.81 0.77
CA PHE A 69 5.63 5.52 2.19
C PHE A 69 6.68 4.41 2.37
N PHE A 70 7.94 4.82 2.49
CA PHE A 70 9.08 3.93 2.67
C PHE A 70 9.02 3.18 4.01
N MET A 71 9.22 1.87 3.95
CA MET A 71 9.24 0.96 5.11
C MET A 71 10.62 0.39 5.43
N GLY A 72 11.60 0.53 4.52
CA GLY A 72 12.94 -0.03 4.68
C GLY A 72 13.45 -0.76 3.43
N GLU A 73 14.71 -1.19 3.47
CA GLU A 73 15.28 -2.09 2.45
C GLU A 73 14.64 -3.48 2.53
N TYR A 74 14.40 -4.11 1.38
CA TYR A 74 13.81 -5.43 1.32
C TYR A 74 14.78 -6.51 1.82
N THR A 75 14.37 -7.23 2.86
CA THR A 75 15.03 -8.47 3.29
C THR A 75 14.03 -9.62 3.18
N GLU A 76 14.48 -10.77 2.68
CA GLU A 76 13.64 -11.96 2.55
C GLU A 76 13.11 -12.42 3.92
N GLY A 77 11.81 -12.73 3.98
CA GLY A 77 11.14 -13.17 5.21
C GLY A 77 10.64 -12.06 6.14
N MET A 78 10.78 -10.78 5.76
CA MET A 78 10.17 -9.67 6.52
C MET A 78 8.64 -9.77 6.53
N LEU A 79 8.05 -9.39 7.68
CA LEU A 79 6.61 -9.32 7.87
C LEU A 79 6.17 -7.85 7.93
N PHE A 80 5.08 -7.54 7.24
CA PHE A 80 4.54 -6.18 7.15
C PHE A 80 3.15 -6.14 7.80
N LYS A 81 2.94 -5.18 8.69
CA LYS A 81 1.69 -5.02 9.45
C LYS A 81 1.38 -3.56 9.70
N PHE A 82 0.10 -3.25 9.85
CA PHE A 82 -0.37 -1.99 10.41
C PHE A 82 0.06 -1.89 11.89
N GLY A 83 0.41 -0.67 12.32
CA GLY A 83 0.87 -0.34 13.66
C GLY A 83 -0.21 -0.30 14.72
#